data_AF-A0A7S2QWU1-F1
#
_entry.id   AF-A0A7S2QWU1-F1
#
_cell.length_a   1.000
_cell.length_b   1.000
_cell.length_c   1.000
_cell.angle_alpha   90.00
_cell.angle_beta   90.00
_cell.angle_gamma   90.00
#
_symmetry.space_group_name_H-M   'P 1'
#
loop_
_entity.id
_entity.type
_entity.pdbx_description
1 polymer ?
#
loop_
_entity_poly.entity_id
_entity_poly.type
_entity_poly.pdbx_seq_one_letter_code
_entity_poly.pdbx_strand_id
1 'polypeptide(L)'
;PQARLLHFARRAERTLLSYERVGWSEEPAVTVDGFETRPAAECGPIIVCLDTSGSMMGARETVAKAMVLECMRQSRTQQRACFLYSFSGPGDCQELELKLTSRGLEGLLEFLAGSFHGGTD
;
A
#
# COMPACT_ATOMS: atom_id res chain seq x y z
N PRO A 1 -32.76 14.07 -12.28
CA PRO A 1 -31.98 12.86 -11.92
C PRO A 1 -30.79 12.59 -12.87
N GLN A 2 -31.02 12.43 -14.19
CA GLN A 2 -29.97 12.14 -15.18
C GLN A 2 -28.92 13.27 -15.31
N ALA A 3 -29.34 14.54 -15.30
CA ALA A 3 -28.42 15.68 -15.39
C ALA A 3 -27.41 15.72 -14.23
N ARG A 4 -27.82 15.27 -13.03
CA ARG A 4 -26.96 15.22 -11.84
C ARG A 4 -25.89 14.14 -11.96
N LEU A 5 -26.26 12.96 -12.48
CA LEU A 5 -25.31 11.87 -12.74
C LEU A 5 -24.30 12.25 -13.83
N LEU A 6 -24.76 12.86 -14.91
CA LEU A 6 -23.89 13.34 -15.98
C LEU A 6 -22.91 14.42 -15.50
N HIS A 7 -23.36 15.31 -14.60
CA HIS A 7 -22.50 16.30 -13.96
C HIS A 7 -21.40 15.64 -13.12
N PHE A 8 -21.73 14.64 -12.30
CA PHE A 8 -20.74 13.94 -11.47
C PHE A 8 -19.75 13.13 -12.32
N ALA A 9 -20.21 12.46 -13.38
CA ALA A 9 -19.34 11.73 -14.29
C ALA A 9 -18.33 12.68 -14.96
N ARG A 10 -18.79 13.79 -15.52
CA ARG A 10 -17.91 14.81 -16.15
C ARG A 10 -16.95 15.45 -15.16
N ARG A 11 -17.37 15.63 -13.91
CA ARG A 11 -16.50 16.16 -12.85
C ARG A 11 -15.37 15.18 -12.51
N ALA A 12 -15.69 13.89 -12.32
CA ALA A 12 -14.69 12.86 -12.01
C ALA A 12 -13.67 12.69 -13.15
N GLU A 13 -14.15 12.67 -14.39
CA GLU A 13 -13.30 12.59 -15.59
C GLU A 13 -12.37 13.80 -15.70
N ARG A 14 -12.88 15.01 -15.45
CA ARG A 14 -12.08 16.23 -15.45
C ARG A 14 -11.06 16.29 -14.31
N THR A 15 -11.36 15.70 -13.15
CA THR A 15 -10.42 15.58 -12.02
C THR A 15 -9.29 14.59 -12.33
N LEU A 16 -9.57 13.50 -13.05
CA LEU A 16 -8.54 12.55 -13.52
C LEU A 16 -7.63 13.18 -14.57
N LEU A 17 -8.16 14.00 -15.48
CA LEU A 17 -7.36 14.70 -16.50
C LEU A 17 -6.42 15.77 -15.89
N SER A 18 -6.77 16.33 -14.73
CA SER A 18 -5.90 17.23 -13.97
C SER A 18 -5.06 16.51 -12.91
N TYR A 19 -5.15 15.18 -12.83
CA TYR A 19 -4.38 14.40 -11.86
C TYR A 19 -2.95 14.26 -12.39
N GLU A 20 -2.15 15.27 -12.09
CA GLU A 20 -0.70 15.22 -12.27
C GLU A 20 -0.10 14.56 -11.02
N ARG A 21 0.47 13.36 -11.16
CA ARG A 21 1.18 12.68 -10.07
C ARG A 21 2.53 13.38 -9.85
N VAL A 22 2.50 14.54 -9.21
CA VAL A 22 3.71 15.25 -8.78
C VAL A 22 4.20 14.58 -7.50
N GLY A 23 5.30 13.84 -7.60
CA GLY A 23 6.05 13.40 -6.42
C GLY A 23 6.62 14.63 -5.73
N TRP A 24 6.34 14.80 -4.44
CA TRP A 24 6.90 15.91 -3.67
C TRP A 24 8.40 15.66 -3.47
N SER A 25 9.23 16.48 -4.11
CA SER A 25 10.68 16.56 -3.88
C SER A 25 11.04 18.04 -3.77
N GLU A 26 11.78 18.42 -2.73
CA GLU A 26 12.20 19.82 -2.54
C GLU A 26 13.30 20.24 -3.53
N GLU A 27 13.91 19.28 -4.24
CA GLU A 27 14.88 19.55 -5.29
C GLU A 27 14.21 19.70 -6.67
N PRO A 28 14.57 20.74 -7.46
CA PRO A 28 14.07 20.88 -8.81
C PRO A 28 14.51 19.69 -9.65
N ALA A 29 13.55 19.03 -10.30
CA ALA A 29 13.83 17.92 -11.20
C ALA A 29 14.72 18.39 -12.36
N VAL A 30 15.95 17.91 -12.40
CA VAL A 30 16.82 18.09 -13.57
C VAL A 30 16.27 17.20 -14.68
N THR A 31 15.71 17.80 -15.72
CA THR A 31 15.34 17.08 -16.94
C THR A 31 16.63 16.69 -17.65
N VAL A 32 17.10 15.47 -17.41
CA VAL A 32 18.15 14.85 -18.23
C VAL A 32 17.57 14.54 -19.61
N ASP A 33 18.17 15.11 -20.67
CA ASP A 33 17.84 14.75 -22.04
C ASP A 33 18.25 13.30 -22.29
N GLY A 34 17.27 12.40 -22.21
CA GLY A 34 17.46 10.98 -22.47
C GLY A 34 16.46 10.16 -21.66
N PHE A 35 15.79 9.21 -22.31
CA PHE A 35 15.16 8.12 -21.57
C PHE A 35 16.28 7.38 -20.85
N GLU A 36 16.42 7.63 -19.55
CA GLU A 36 17.30 6.84 -18.70
C GLU A 36 16.78 5.39 -18.79
N THR A 37 17.43 4.59 -19.63
CA THR A 37 17.13 3.17 -19.76
C THR A 37 17.76 2.54 -18.55
N ARG A 38 17.10 2.67 -17.39
CA ARG A 38 17.50 1.93 -16.21
C ARG A 38 17.45 0.45 -16.62
N PRO A 39 18.56 -0.32 -16.56
CA PRO A 39 18.47 -1.76 -16.71
C PRO A 39 17.34 -2.20 -15.81
N ALA A 40 16.41 -3.04 -16.30
CA ALA A 40 15.17 -3.40 -15.60
C ALA A 40 15.50 -3.60 -14.12
N ALA A 41 15.25 -2.55 -13.32
CA ALA A 41 15.95 -2.43 -12.06
C ALA A 41 15.54 -3.64 -11.24
N GLU A 42 16.50 -4.29 -10.58
CA GLU A 42 16.16 -5.36 -9.63
C GLU A 42 14.99 -4.84 -8.81
N CYS A 43 13.88 -5.56 -8.89
CA CYS A 43 12.64 -5.03 -8.41
C CYS A 43 12.80 -4.88 -6.90
N GLY A 44 12.94 -3.63 -6.40
CA GLY A 44 13.30 -3.33 -5.01
C GLY A 44 12.30 -3.92 -4.00
N PRO A 45 12.44 -3.73 -2.69
CA PRO A 45 11.48 -4.29 -1.75
C PRO A 45 10.03 -3.80 -2.00
N ILE A 46 9.04 -4.64 -1.70
CA ILE A 46 7.65 -4.23 -1.55
C ILE A 46 7.49 -3.72 -0.11
N ILE A 47 6.98 -2.51 0.06
CA ILE A 47 6.73 -1.91 1.37
C ILE A 47 5.23 -1.64 1.49
N VAL A 48 4.57 -2.31 2.43
CA VAL A 48 3.14 -2.19 2.70
C VAL A 48 2.96 -1.36 3.97
N CYS A 49 2.54 -0.10 3.83
CA CYS A 49 2.15 0.73 4.96
C CYS A 49 0.63 0.64 5.13
N LEU A 50 0.17 0.09 6.25
CA LEU A 50 -1.24 -0.24 6.46
C LEU A 50 -1.82 0.45 7.71
N ASP A 51 -2.88 1.21 7.50
CA ASP A 51 -3.71 1.74 8.59
C ASP A 51 -4.51 0.59 9.24
N THR A 52 -4.36 0.42 10.55
CA THR A 52 -5.09 -0.54 11.40
C THR A 52 -5.95 0.16 12.45
N SER A 53 -6.22 1.46 12.28
CA SER A 53 -7.13 2.22 13.11
C SER A 53 -8.55 1.65 13.09
N GLY A 54 -9.34 1.98 14.11
CA GLY A 54 -10.75 1.57 14.20
C GLY A 54 -11.61 1.96 12.98
N SER A 55 -11.17 2.92 12.16
CA SER A 55 -11.86 3.25 10.91
C SER A 55 -11.82 2.09 9.91
N MET A 56 -10.82 1.21 9.99
CA MET A 56 -10.63 0.11 9.06
C MET A 56 -11.43 -1.15 9.42
N MET A 57 -12.15 -1.17 10.55
CA MET A 57 -12.97 -2.32 10.96
C MET A 57 -13.96 -2.80 9.87
N GLY A 58 -14.20 -4.11 9.86
CA GLY A 58 -15.18 -4.76 8.98
C GLY A 58 -14.64 -5.05 7.58
N ALA A 59 -15.36 -4.62 6.54
CA ALA A 59 -15.00 -4.96 5.16
C ALA A 59 -13.62 -4.41 4.74
N ARG A 60 -13.23 -3.24 5.25
CA ARG A 60 -11.93 -2.62 4.97
C ARG A 60 -10.77 -3.45 5.52
N GLU A 61 -10.91 -3.97 6.73
CA GLU A 61 -9.97 -4.89 7.35
C GLU A 61 -9.79 -6.16 6.51
N THR A 62 -10.89 -6.76 6.06
CA THR A 62 -10.82 -7.97 5.21
C THR A 62 -10.05 -7.70 3.92
N VAL A 63 -10.32 -6.59 3.24
CA VAL A 63 -9.63 -6.21 2.01
C VAL A 63 -8.15 -5.93 2.27
N ALA A 64 -7.84 -5.21 3.34
CA ALA A 64 -6.46 -4.92 3.75
C ALA A 64 -5.65 -6.19 4.03
N LYS A 65 -6.20 -7.13 4.81
CA LYS A 65 -5.58 -8.44 5.07
C LYS A 65 -5.36 -9.23 3.79
N ALA A 66 -6.32 -9.23 2.87
CA ALA A 66 -6.18 -9.87 1.57
C ALA A 66 -5.08 -9.21 0.71
N MET A 67 -4.94 -7.88 0.76
CA MET A 67 -3.85 -7.17 0.08
C MET A 67 -2.48 -7.56 0.64
N VAL A 68 -2.33 -7.66 1.96
CA VAL A 68 -1.07 -8.11 2.59
C VAL A 68 -0.68 -9.51 2.11
N LEU A 69 -1.65 -10.44 2.07
CA LEU A 69 -1.45 -11.79 1.54
C LEU A 69 -1.01 -11.78 0.07
N GLU A 70 -1.65 -10.97 -0.76
CA GLU A 70 -1.29 -10.85 -2.17
C GLU A 70 0.10 -10.23 -2.36
N CYS A 71 0.46 -9.22 -1.56
CA CYS A 71 1.80 -8.64 -1.56
C CYS A 71 2.87 -9.69 -1.24
N MET A 72 2.65 -10.55 -0.24
CA MET A 72 3.55 -11.66 0.06
C MET A 72 3.61 -12.69 -1.09
N ARG A 73 2.48 -12.97 -1.75
CA ARG A 73 2.46 -13.89 -2.90
C ARG A 73 3.24 -13.32 -4.09
N GLN A 74 3.09 -12.03 -4.35
CA GLN A 74 3.79 -11.32 -5.42
C GLN A 74 5.28 -11.17 -5.13
N SER A 75 5.66 -10.87 -3.90
CA SER A 75 7.06 -10.76 -3.50
C SER A 75 7.81 -12.06 -3.76
N ARG A 76 7.19 -13.21 -3.47
CA ARG A 76 7.73 -14.53 -3.82
C ARG A 76 7.90 -14.70 -5.33
N THR A 77 6.86 -14.38 -6.09
CA THR A 77 6.86 -14.58 -7.56
C THR A 77 7.93 -13.73 -8.25
N GLN A 78 8.15 -12.53 -7.73
CA GLN A 78 9.10 -11.56 -8.27
C GLN A 78 10.50 -11.65 -7.61
N GLN A 79 10.68 -12.56 -6.64
CA GLN A 79 11.90 -12.71 -5.83
C GLN A 79 12.36 -11.40 -5.15
N ARG A 80 11.43 -10.68 -4.52
CA ARG A 80 11.66 -9.40 -3.85
C ARG A 80 11.42 -9.53 -2.35
N ALA A 81 12.14 -8.75 -1.54
CA ALA A 81 11.79 -8.60 -0.14
C ALA A 81 10.41 -7.92 0.01
N CYS A 82 9.71 -8.19 1.12
CA CYS A 82 8.40 -7.63 1.39
C CYS A 82 8.25 -7.32 2.87
N PHE A 83 7.85 -6.09 3.19
CA PHE A 83 7.73 -5.60 4.55
C PHE A 83 6.34 -5.02 4.76
N LEU A 84 5.75 -5.30 5.92
CA LEU A 84 4.51 -4.72 6.41
C LEU A 84 4.82 -3.79 7.58
N TYR A 85 4.33 -2.56 7.48
CA TYR A 85 4.30 -1.57 8.56
C TYR A 85 2.84 -1.27 8.86
N SER A 86 2.29 -1.89 9.90
CA SER A 86 0.92 -1.64 10.36
C SER A 86 0.89 -0.58 11.45
N PHE A 87 -0.01 0.39 11.37
CA PHE A 87 -0.09 1.50 12.32
C PHE A 87 -1.52 1.89 12.65
N SER A 88 -1.80 2.19 13.92
CA SER A 88 -3.13 2.60 14.39
C SER A 88 -3.20 4.01 14.98
N GLY A 89 -2.05 4.60 15.34
CA GLY A 89 -1.97 5.91 15.97
C GLY A 89 -0.52 6.30 16.31
N PRO A 90 -0.30 7.47 16.93
CA PRO A 90 1.03 7.91 17.33
C PRO A 90 1.71 6.90 18.26
N GLY A 91 2.89 6.41 17.89
CA GLY A 91 3.66 5.44 18.66
C GLY A 91 3.21 3.98 18.51
N ASP A 92 2.13 3.71 17.77
CA ASP A 92 1.64 2.36 17.49
C ASP A 92 1.96 2.00 16.04
N CYS A 93 3.15 1.43 15.84
CA CYS A 93 3.65 0.96 14.56
C CYS A 93 4.36 -0.38 14.76
N GLN A 94 3.93 -1.40 14.02
CA GLN A 94 4.53 -2.74 14.03
C GLN A 94 5.15 -3.04 12.67
N GLU A 95 6.33 -3.64 12.69
CA GLU A 95 7.08 -4.06 11.51
C GLU A 95 7.09 -5.59 11.40
N LEU A 96 6.81 -6.09 10.20
CA LEU A 96 6.86 -7.52 9.87
C LEU A 96 7.50 -7.76 8.50
N GLU A 97 8.53 -8.61 8.45
CA GLU A 97 9.06 -9.13 7.19
C GLU A 97 8.17 -10.29 6.69
N LEU A 98 7.52 -10.10 5.54
CA LEU A 98 6.62 -11.07 4.92
C LEU A 98 7.42 -12.08 4.09
N LYS A 99 7.88 -13.14 4.75
CA LYS A 99 8.72 -14.19 4.16
C LYS A 99 8.16 -15.59 4.43
N LEU A 100 8.38 -16.52 3.50
CA LEU A 100 8.05 -17.94 3.64
C LEU A 100 9.06 -18.68 4.54
N THR A 101 9.27 -18.17 5.76
CA THR A 101 9.97 -18.86 6.85
C THR A 101 8.97 -19.13 7.97
N SER A 102 9.28 -20.04 8.89
CA SER A 102 8.39 -20.34 10.03
C SER A 102 8.04 -19.08 10.82
N ARG A 103 9.04 -18.23 11.11
CA ARG A 103 8.86 -16.96 11.83
C ARG A 103 8.04 -15.93 11.02
N GLY A 104 8.28 -15.83 9.71
CA GLY A 104 7.53 -14.90 8.86
C GLY A 104 6.07 -15.31 8.70
N LEU A 105 5.79 -16.61 8.62
CA LEU A 105 4.43 -17.14 8.57
C LEU A 105 3.70 -17.00 9.90
N GLU A 106 4.39 -17.22 11.02
CA GLU A 106 3.84 -17.01 12.37
C GLU A 106 3.40 -15.56 12.55
N GLY A 107 4.28 -14.58 12.24
CA GLY A 107 3.91 -13.17 12.33
C GLY A 107 2.80 -12.76 11.36
N LEU A 108 2.75 -13.35 10.16
CA LEU A 108 1.62 -13.13 9.24
C LEU A 108 0.31 -13.67 9.83
N LEU A 109 0.32 -14.88 10.41
CA LEU A 109 -0.87 -15.48 11.00
C LEU A 109 -1.36 -14.67 12.20
N GLU A 110 -0.44 -14.18 13.04
CA GLU A 110 -0.74 -13.28 14.15
C GLU A 110 -1.42 -11.99 13.65
N PHE A 111 -0.86 -11.36 12.61
CA PHE A 111 -1.47 -10.19 11.97
C PHE A 111 -2.86 -10.47 11.39
N LEU A 112 -3.05 -11.62 10.73
CA LEU A 112 -4.34 -11.99 10.15
C LEU A 112 -5.41 -12.34 11.20
N ALA A 113 -4.98 -12.86 12.35
CA ALA A 113 -5.84 -13.15 13.50
C ALA A 113 -6.21 -11.89 14.30
N GLY A 114 -5.30 -10.92 14.38
CA GLY A 114 -5.54 -9.61 14.99
C GLY A 114 -6.65 -8.82 14.29
N SER A 115 -7.29 -7.89 14.98
CA SER A 115 -8.42 -7.11 14.44
C SER A 115 -8.12 -5.60 14.49
N PHE A 116 -8.70 -4.82 13.58
CA PHE A 116 -8.28 -3.42 13.38
C PHE A 116 -9.07 -2.47 14.27
N HIS A 117 -8.86 -2.54 15.59
CA HIS A 117 -9.63 -1.77 16.57
C HIS A 117 -9.01 -0.41 16.93
N GLY A 118 -7.77 -0.14 16.50
CA GLY A 118 -7.04 1.05 16.93
C GLY A 118 -6.58 0.91 18.38
N GLY A 119 -5.41 0.31 18.57
CA GLY A 119 -4.83 0.04 19.88
C GLY A 119 -4.40 -1.41 20.01
N THR A 120 -3.20 -1.58 20.53
CA THR A 120 -2.71 -2.85 21.07
C THR A 120 -3.57 -3.25 22.27
N ASP A 121 -4.19 -4.43 22.20
CA ASP A 121 -4.48 -5.22 23.40
C ASP A 121 -3.21 -5.98 23.82
#